data_AF-A0A2D8HJV8-F1
#
_entry.id   AF-A0A2D8HJV8-F1
#
_cell.length_a   1.000
_cell.length_b   1.000
_cell.length_c   1.000
_cell.angle_alpha   90.00
_cell.angle_beta   90.00
_cell.angle_gamma   90.00
#
_symmetry.space_group_name_H-M   'P 1'
#
loop_
_entity.id
_entity.type
_entity.pdbx_description
1 polymer ?
#
loop_
_entity_poly.entity_id
_entity_poly.type
_entity_poly.pdbx_seq_one_letter_code
_entity_poly.pdbx_strand_id
1 'polypeptide(L)'
;MQITADQCRAARSLLNWTQNQLATNASVSRATVADFESNTRQPMKNNLRSIADCMFAAGIEFVPEDGNSGVGVRFRERKLEYTSNVRIDRFNRAATMRMRYAGEDFQCIVDLDAVDDYHRANFATDEEFGKAISDILHMILTAAERFAPTNVKDGKLVITYDMLQSN
;
A
#
# COMPACT_ATOMS: atom_id res chain seq x y z
N MET A 1 -10.36 17.21 -3.44
CA MET A 1 -11.27 16.41 -2.59
C MET A 1 -11.21 16.98 -1.18
N GLN A 2 -12.35 17.23 -0.55
CA GLN A 2 -12.40 17.73 0.83
C GLN A 2 -12.99 16.61 1.69
N ILE A 3 -12.18 15.99 2.53
CA ILE A 3 -12.62 14.96 3.48
C ILE A 3 -13.17 15.61 4.74
N THR A 4 -14.15 15.00 5.40
CA THR A 4 -14.69 15.51 6.68
C THR A 4 -13.88 15.00 7.87
N ALA A 5 -14.01 15.66 9.03
CA ALA A 5 -13.40 15.19 10.27
C ALA A 5 -13.90 13.79 10.65
N ASP A 6 -15.18 13.51 10.41
CA ASP A 6 -15.80 12.21 10.69
C ASP A 6 -15.20 11.11 9.80
N GLN A 7 -15.04 11.40 8.51
CA GLN A 7 -14.36 10.52 7.57
C GLN A 7 -12.89 10.29 7.97
N CYS A 8 -12.18 11.33 8.42
CA CYS A 8 -10.81 11.19 8.91
C CYS A 8 -10.72 10.24 10.10
N ARG A 9 -11.57 10.41 11.12
CA ARG A 9 -11.60 9.53 12.30
C ARG A 9 -11.96 8.08 11.93
N ALA A 10 -12.94 7.91 11.06
CA ALA A 10 -13.36 6.58 10.58
C ALA A 10 -12.25 5.89 9.79
N ALA A 11 -11.63 6.57 8.82
CA ALA A 11 -10.51 6.06 8.05
C ALA A 11 -9.33 5.67 8.94
N ARG A 12 -8.98 6.53 9.91
CA ARG A 12 -7.93 6.23 10.89
C ARG A 12 -8.27 4.98 11.70
N SER A 13 -9.54 4.80 12.09
CA SER A 13 -9.98 3.59 12.79
C SER A 13 -9.90 2.34 11.91
N LEU A 14 -10.31 2.42 10.64
CA LEU A 14 -10.20 1.31 9.69
C LEU A 14 -8.75 0.87 9.49
N LEU A 15 -7.82 1.83 9.41
CA LEU A 15 -6.38 1.60 9.28
C LEU A 15 -5.70 1.19 10.61
N ASN A 16 -6.42 1.20 11.73
CA ASN A 16 -5.87 1.03 13.08
C ASN A 16 -4.69 1.97 13.37
N TRP A 17 -4.77 3.22 12.89
CA TRP A 17 -3.73 4.23 13.07
C TRP A 17 -3.98 5.08 14.31
N THR A 18 -2.91 5.45 14.99
CA THR A 18 -2.89 6.54 15.98
C THR A 18 -2.84 7.90 15.26
N GLN A 19 -3.20 8.98 15.96
CA GLN A 19 -3.05 10.35 15.42
C GLN A 19 -1.59 10.68 15.05
N ASN A 20 -0.62 10.11 15.78
CA ASN A 20 0.81 10.25 15.48
C ASN A 20 1.16 9.57 14.16
N GLN A 21 0.71 8.32 13.96
CA GLN A 21 0.94 7.60 12.71
C GLN A 21 0.34 8.35 11.53
N LEU A 22 -0.90 8.85 11.65
CA LEU A 22 -1.50 9.67 10.61
C LEU A 22 -0.69 10.94 10.33
N ALA A 23 -0.27 11.66 11.36
CA ALA A 23 0.52 12.88 11.22
C ALA A 23 1.85 12.62 10.49
N THR A 24 2.55 11.54 10.85
CA THR A 24 3.80 11.12 10.21
C THR A 24 3.56 10.77 8.73
N ASN A 25 2.58 9.92 8.43
CA ASN A 25 2.26 9.50 7.06
C ASN A 25 1.80 10.68 6.18
N ALA A 26 1.06 11.63 6.75
CA ALA A 26 0.58 12.82 6.04
C ALA A 26 1.62 13.96 6.00
N SER A 27 2.78 13.83 6.65
CA SER A 27 3.78 14.90 6.81
C SER A 27 3.19 16.21 7.36
N VAL A 28 2.33 16.11 8.37
CA VAL A 28 1.73 17.25 9.09
C VAL A 28 1.99 17.15 10.58
N SER A 29 1.74 18.22 11.32
CA SER A 29 1.85 18.16 12.79
C SER A 29 0.73 17.31 13.39
N ARG A 30 1.02 16.60 14.48
CA ARG A 30 0.01 15.90 15.28
C ARG A 30 -1.11 16.83 15.75
N ALA A 31 -0.77 18.06 16.14
CA ALA A 31 -1.75 19.06 16.55
C ALA A 31 -2.74 19.38 15.41
N THR A 32 -2.26 19.52 14.18
CA THR A 32 -3.12 19.69 13.00
C THR A 32 -4.11 18.54 12.82
N VAL A 33 -3.68 17.30 13.03
CA VAL A 33 -4.57 16.12 12.98
C VAL A 33 -5.60 16.17 14.10
N ALA A 34 -5.18 16.44 15.33
CA ALA A 34 -6.09 16.48 16.48
C ALA A 34 -7.13 17.61 16.36
N ASP A 35 -6.72 18.79 15.90
CA ASP A 35 -7.60 19.94 15.69
C ASP A 35 -8.63 19.67 14.58
N PHE A 36 -8.19 18.96 13.53
CA PHE A 36 -9.07 18.55 12.44
C PHE A 36 -10.07 17.50 12.91
N GLU A 37 -9.60 16.42 13.53
CA GLU A 37 -10.46 15.34 14.02
C GLU A 37 -11.45 15.80 15.09
N SER A 38 -11.15 16.85 15.86
CA SER A 38 -12.07 17.42 16.85
C SER A 38 -13.02 18.49 16.29
N ASN A 39 -12.95 18.79 14.98
CA ASN A 39 -13.63 19.94 14.36
C ASN A 39 -13.25 21.31 14.98
N THR A 40 -12.13 21.40 15.70
CA THR A 40 -11.67 22.66 16.31
C THR A 40 -11.18 23.64 15.25
N ARG A 41 -10.47 23.13 14.23
CA ARG A 41 -9.95 23.94 13.12
C ARG A 41 -9.89 23.12 11.84
N GLN A 42 -10.24 23.74 10.72
CA GLN A 42 -10.01 23.18 9.40
C GLN A 42 -8.52 23.35 9.00
N PRO A 43 -7.79 22.28 8.65
CA PRO A 43 -6.45 22.38 8.13
C PRO A 43 -6.38 23.23 6.87
N MET A 44 -5.22 23.80 6.60
CA MET A 44 -4.94 24.39 5.30
C MET A 44 -5.16 23.35 4.18
N LYS A 45 -5.60 23.81 3.01
CA LYS A 45 -5.95 22.96 1.86
C LYS A 45 -4.87 21.92 1.52
N ASN A 46 -3.59 22.30 1.60
CA ASN A 46 -2.47 21.39 1.36
C ASN A 46 -2.37 20.28 2.42
N ASN A 47 -2.50 20.62 3.70
CA ASN A 47 -2.46 19.62 4.78
C ASN A 47 -3.65 18.66 4.69
N LEU A 48 -4.85 19.18 4.41
CA LEU A 48 -6.04 18.36 4.24
C LEU A 48 -5.87 17.38 3.06
N ARG A 49 -5.27 17.85 1.97
CA ARG A 49 -4.92 17.01 0.82
C ARG A 49 -3.91 15.94 1.20
N SER A 50 -2.82 16.28 1.90
CA SER A 50 -1.83 15.29 2.33
C SER A 50 -2.42 14.21 3.24
N ILE A 51 -3.35 14.59 4.14
CA ILE A 51 -4.09 13.63 5.00
C ILE A 51 -4.95 12.69 4.14
N ALA A 52 -5.72 13.22 3.19
CA ALA A 52 -6.56 12.41 2.31
C ALA A 52 -5.73 11.48 1.41
N ASP A 53 -4.67 12.01 0.80
CA ASP A 53 -3.81 11.28 -0.14
C ASP A 53 -3.04 10.15 0.56
N CYS A 54 -2.57 10.34 1.80
CA CYS A 54 -1.87 9.27 2.53
C CYS A 54 -2.82 8.15 2.97
N MET A 55 -4.04 8.47 3.41
CA MET A 55 -5.04 7.46 3.73
C MET A 55 -5.49 6.70 2.47
N PHE A 56 -5.62 7.41 1.35
CA PHE A 56 -5.90 6.79 0.07
C PHE A 56 -4.81 5.81 -0.35
N ALA A 57 -3.54 6.19 -0.18
CA ALA A 57 -2.40 5.31 -0.43
C ALA A 57 -2.40 4.08 0.49
N ALA A 58 -2.89 4.22 1.74
CA ALA A 58 -3.07 3.13 2.68
C ALA A 58 -4.30 2.24 2.39
N GLY A 59 -5.00 2.46 1.28
CA GLY A 59 -6.11 1.62 0.82
C GLY A 59 -7.50 2.09 1.27
N ILE A 60 -7.64 3.33 1.72
CA ILE A 60 -8.95 3.93 2.03
C ILE A 60 -9.56 4.59 0.80
N GLU A 61 -10.87 4.44 0.64
CA GLU A 61 -11.68 5.22 -0.29
C GLU A 61 -12.69 6.07 0.51
N PHE A 62 -12.68 7.37 0.23
CA PHE A 62 -13.65 8.31 0.80
C PHE A 62 -14.87 8.40 -0.11
N VAL A 63 -16.05 8.08 0.42
CA VAL A 63 -17.32 8.14 -0.30
C VAL A 63 -17.96 9.50 -0.02
N PRO A 64 -18.18 10.35 -1.04
CA PRO A 64 -18.89 11.61 -0.85
C PRO A 64 -20.37 11.36 -0.54
N GLU A 65 -21.03 12.35 0.05
CA GLU A 65 -22.48 12.37 0.14
C GLU A 65 -23.10 12.43 -1.27
N ASP A 66 -24.16 11.67 -1.48
CA ASP A 66 -25.02 11.74 -2.66
C ASP A 66 -26.49 11.94 -2.25
N GLY A 67 -27.39 12.06 -3.22
CA GLY A 67 -28.81 12.32 -2.95
C GLY A 67 -29.54 11.23 -2.14
N ASN A 68 -28.90 10.07 -1.94
CA ASN A 68 -29.49 8.89 -1.31
C ASN A 68 -28.67 8.38 -0.11
N SER A 69 -27.47 8.90 0.14
CA SER A 69 -26.54 8.42 1.17
C SER A 69 -25.60 9.53 1.66
N GLY A 70 -25.33 9.55 2.97
CA GLY A 70 -24.36 10.48 3.57
C GLY A 70 -22.90 10.12 3.25
N VAL A 71 -21.97 10.95 3.73
CA VAL A 71 -20.52 10.69 3.60
C VAL A 71 -20.13 9.36 4.23
N GLY A 72 -19.15 8.67 3.63
CA GLY A 72 -18.69 7.37 4.08
C GLY A 72 -17.20 7.16 3.91
N VAL A 73 -16.71 6.07 4.49
CA VAL A 73 -15.34 5.57 4.33
C VAL A 73 -15.39 4.07 4.19
N ARG A 74 -14.63 3.52 3.24
CA ARG A 74 -14.48 2.08 3.06
C ARG A 74 -13.04 1.75 2.68
N PHE A 75 -12.67 0.47 2.78
CA PHE A 75 -11.51 0.00 2.07
C PHE A 75 -11.78 0.06 0.57
N ARG A 76 -10.78 0.53 -0.18
CA ARG A 76 -10.77 0.44 -1.64
C ARG A 76 -10.81 -1.04 -2.03
N GLU A 77 -11.51 -1.34 -3.12
CA GLU A 77 -11.41 -2.65 -3.75
C GLU A 77 -9.95 -2.93 -4.12
N ARG A 78 -9.36 -3.96 -3.51
CA ARG A 78 -8.03 -4.44 -3.90
C ARG A 78 -8.16 -5.02 -5.30
N LYS A 79 -7.82 -4.20 -6.31
CA LYS A 79 -7.83 -4.61 -7.72
C LYS A 79 -6.76 -5.65 -8.04
N LEU A 80 -5.87 -5.93 -7.09
CA LEU A 80 -4.81 -6.92 -7.19
C LEU A 80 -5.31 -8.27 -6.72
N GLU A 81 -5.44 -9.21 -7.64
CA GLU A 81 -5.59 -10.63 -7.37
C GLU A 81 -4.23 -11.32 -7.57
N TYR A 82 -3.91 -12.35 -6.79
CA TYR A 82 -2.66 -13.09 -6.93
C TYR A 82 -2.85 -14.57 -6.63
N THR A 83 -2.00 -15.40 -7.23
CA THR A 83 -1.85 -16.80 -6.83
C THR A 83 -0.60 -16.92 -5.95
N SER A 84 -0.68 -17.63 -4.83
CA SER A 84 0.46 -17.90 -3.94
C SER A 84 1.53 -18.84 -4.52
N ASN A 85 1.41 -19.21 -5.79
CA ASN A 85 2.37 -20.04 -6.50
C ASN A 85 3.59 -19.20 -6.92
N VAL A 86 4.56 -19.10 -6.01
CA VAL A 86 5.86 -18.48 -6.28
C VAL A 86 6.75 -19.47 -7.03
N ARG A 87 7.30 -19.04 -8.16
CA ARG A 87 8.32 -19.78 -8.91
C ARG A 87 9.66 -19.10 -8.70
N ILE A 88 10.62 -19.84 -8.13
CA ILE A 88 11.98 -19.35 -7.88
C ILE A 88 12.86 -19.77 -9.05
N ASP A 89 13.53 -18.81 -9.65
CA ASP A 89 14.58 -19.00 -10.65
C ASP A 89 15.91 -18.54 -10.06
N ARG A 90 16.68 -19.49 -9.55
CA ARG A 90 17.99 -19.21 -8.94
C ARG A 90 19.04 -18.77 -9.96
N PHE A 91 18.91 -19.15 -11.23
CA PHE A 91 19.86 -18.74 -12.27
C PHE A 91 19.77 -17.25 -12.54
N ASN A 92 18.53 -16.73 -12.61
CA ASN A 92 18.26 -15.31 -12.81
C ASN A 92 18.08 -14.54 -11.49
N ARG A 93 18.32 -15.17 -10.33
CA ARG A 93 18.07 -14.63 -8.98
C ARG A 93 16.72 -13.93 -8.85
N ALA A 94 15.65 -14.56 -9.35
CA ALA A 94 14.33 -13.94 -9.37
C ALA A 94 13.24 -14.88 -8.86
N ALA A 95 12.35 -14.36 -8.04
CA ALA A 95 11.08 -14.99 -7.73
C ALA A 95 9.97 -14.39 -8.60
N THR A 96 9.16 -15.24 -9.21
CA THR A 96 8.06 -14.82 -10.08
C THR A 96 6.73 -15.32 -9.57
N MET A 97 5.72 -14.45 -9.58
CA MET A 97 4.36 -14.79 -9.22
C MET A 97 3.38 -14.15 -10.19
N ARG A 98 2.34 -14.89 -10.56
CA ARG A 98 1.28 -14.38 -11.42
C ARG A 98 0.30 -13.57 -10.60
N MET A 99 0.03 -12.37 -11.07
CA MET A 99 -0.90 -11.43 -10.48
C MET A 99 -1.83 -10.90 -11.56
N ARG A 100 -2.96 -10.35 -11.14
CA ARG A 100 -3.92 -9.66 -11.97
C ARG A 100 -4.25 -8.34 -11.34
N TYR A 101 -4.11 -7.24 -12.07
CA TYR A 101 -4.51 -5.92 -11.63
C TYR A 101 -5.62 -5.39 -12.52
N ALA A 102 -6.76 -5.04 -11.93
CA ALA A 102 -7.91 -4.47 -12.67
C ALA A 102 -8.37 -5.33 -13.87
N GLY A 103 -8.22 -6.66 -13.78
CA GLY A 103 -8.57 -7.60 -14.86
C GLY A 103 -7.41 -7.96 -15.80
N GLU A 104 -6.26 -7.28 -15.73
CA GLU A 104 -5.11 -7.56 -16.58
C GLU A 104 -4.04 -8.39 -15.86
N ASP A 105 -3.65 -9.51 -16.48
CA ASP A 105 -2.63 -10.42 -15.93
C ASP A 105 -1.21 -9.88 -16.15
N PHE A 106 -0.36 -10.00 -15.14
CA PHE A 106 1.07 -9.70 -15.22
C PHE A 106 1.91 -10.65 -14.34
N GLN A 107 3.20 -10.73 -14.64
CA GLN A 107 4.18 -11.40 -13.80
C GLN A 107 4.84 -10.39 -12.86
N CYS A 108 4.61 -10.55 -11.56
CA CYS A 108 5.41 -9.87 -10.55
C CYS A 108 6.73 -10.62 -10.39
N ILE A 109 7.84 -9.89 -10.55
CA ILE A 109 9.20 -10.40 -10.46
C ILE A 109 9.86 -9.69 -9.29
N VAL A 110 10.29 -10.45 -8.30
CA VAL A 110 11.01 -9.96 -7.12
C VAL A 110 12.44 -10.43 -7.23
N ASP A 111 13.38 -9.49 -7.15
CA ASP A 111 14.79 -9.82 -7.09
C ASP A 111 15.11 -10.53 -5.77
N LEU A 112 15.75 -11.71 -5.83
CA LEU A 112 16.13 -12.45 -4.64
C LEU A 112 17.19 -11.70 -3.82
N ASP A 113 18.02 -10.86 -4.43
CA ASP A 113 18.96 -9.99 -3.72
C ASP A 113 18.22 -9.01 -2.79
N ALA A 114 17.08 -8.47 -3.24
CA ALA A 114 16.25 -7.59 -2.41
C ALA A 114 15.62 -8.34 -1.22
N VAL A 115 15.37 -9.65 -1.36
CA VAL A 115 14.85 -10.51 -0.28
C VAL A 115 15.96 -10.79 0.74
N ASP A 116 17.15 -11.16 0.27
CA ASP A 116 18.34 -11.38 1.09
C ASP A 116 18.67 -10.12 1.91
N ASP A 117 18.70 -8.94 1.25
CA ASP A 117 18.97 -7.64 1.88
C ASP A 117 17.93 -7.26 2.94
N TYR A 118 16.64 -7.52 2.67
CA TYR A 118 15.57 -7.23 3.61
C TYR A 118 15.69 -8.06 4.89
N HIS A 119 15.95 -9.37 4.74
CA HIS A 119 16.11 -10.28 5.88
C HIS A 119 17.51 -10.22 6.51
N ARG A 120 18.46 -9.54 5.86
CA ARG A 120 19.89 -9.53 6.21
C ARG A 120 20.44 -10.96 6.35
N ALA A 121 20.03 -11.82 5.42
CA ALA A 121 20.36 -13.24 5.40
C ALA A 121 20.75 -13.65 3.97
N ASN A 122 21.50 -14.75 3.85
CA ASN A 122 21.81 -15.36 2.56
C ASN A 122 21.09 -16.71 2.50
N PHE A 123 20.00 -16.78 1.73
CA PHE A 123 19.27 -18.04 1.56
C PHE A 123 19.94 -18.91 0.49
N ALA A 124 19.95 -20.24 0.67
CA ALA A 124 20.63 -21.19 -0.22
C ALA A 124 19.67 -22.12 -0.96
N THR A 125 18.49 -22.38 -0.38
CA THR A 125 17.51 -23.33 -0.91
C THR A 125 16.22 -22.65 -1.37
N ASP A 126 15.52 -23.26 -2.33
CA ASP A 126 14.23 -22.76 -2.82
C ASP A 126 13.17 -22.72 -1.70
N GLU A 127 13.24 -23.62 -0.73
CA GLU A 127 12.35 -23.64 0.43
C GLU A 127 12.59 -22.45 1.36
N GLU A 128 13.84 -22.11 1.65
CA GLU A 128 14.22 -20.93 2.43
C GLU A 128 13.75 -19.64 1.76
N PHE A 129 14.00 -19.49 0.45
CA PHE A 129 13.51 -18.35 -0.32
C PHE A 129 11.98 -18.28 -0.34
N GLY A 130 11.30 -19.42 -0.52
CA GLY A 130 9.83 -19.49 -0.50
C GLY A 130 9.25 -19.00 0.84
N LYS A 131 9.89 -19.40 1.95
CA LYS A 131 9.52 -18.92 3.29
C LYS A 131 9.81 -17.43 3.46
N ALA A 132 11.01 -16.98 3.09
CA ALA A 132 11.41 -15.57 3.18
C ALA A 132 10.49 -14.64 2.37
N ILE A 133 10.08 -15.08 1.17
CA ILE A 133 9.12 -14.36 0.32
C ILE A 133 7.73 -14.35 0.96
N SER A 134 7.31 -15.47 1.57
CA SER A 134 6.02 -15.53 2.28
C SER A 134 5.98 -14.54 3.44
N ASP A 135 7.08 -14.38 4.17
CA ASP A 135 7.20 -13.44 5.29
C ASP A 135 7.03 -11.97 4.82
N ILE A 136 7.53 -11.64 3.64
CA ILE A 136 7.44 -10.28 3.05
C ILE A 136 6.31 -10.14 2.01
N LEU A 137 5.48 -11.17 1.84
CA LEU A 137 4.47 -11.21 0.78
C LEU A 137 3.54 -9.99 0.85
N HIS A 138 3.13 -9.61 2.06
CA HIS A 138 2.30 -8.43 2.28
C HIS A 138 2.93 -7.14 1.74
N MET A 139 4.25 -6.98 1.82
CA MET A 139 4.97 -5.83 1.26
C MET A 139 5.01 -5.90 -0.27
N ILE A 140 5.29 -7.08 -0.82
CA ILE A 140 5.28 -7.32 -2.27
C ILE A 140 3.90 -6.98 -2.85
N LEU A 141 2.83 -7.42 -2.20
CA LEU A 141 1.46 -7.14 -2.62
C LEU A 141 1.14 -5.64 -2.58
N THR A 142 1.53 -4.93 -1.51
CA THR A 142 1.36 -3.48 -1.40
C THR A 142 2.11 -2.74 -2.51
N ALA A 143 3.38 -3.11 -2.75
CA ALA A 143 4.18 -2.55 -3.83
C ALA A 143 3.55 -2.86 -5.20
N ALA A 144 3.11 -4.09 -5.42
CA ALA A 144 2.44 -4.49 -6.66
C ALA A 144 1.16 -3.70 -6.89
N GLU A 145 0.31 -3.54 -5.88
CA GLU A 145 -0.93 -2.75 -5.99
C GLU A 145 -0.66 -1.27 -6.30
N ARG A 146 0.45 -0.73 -5.78
CA ARG A 146 0.89 0.66 -6.01
C ARG A 146 1.47 0.88 -7.40
N PHE A 147 2.32 -0.03 -7.87
CA PHE A 147 3.12 0.16 -9.08
C PHE A 147 2.56 -0.56 -10.31
N ALA A 148 1.67 -1.54 -10.17
CA ALA A 148 1.04 -2.21 -11.31
C ALA A 148 0.39 -1.24 -12.32
N PRO A 149 -0.30 -0.15 -11.91
CA PRO A 149 -0.94 0.77 -12.86
C PRO A 149 0.04 1.49 -13.82
N THR A 150 1.30 1.68 -13.43
CA THR A 150 2.24 2.56 -14.12
C THR A 150 3.55 1.90 -14.52
N ASN A 151 3.91 0.78 -13.90
CA ASN A 151 5.24 0.16 -14.01
C ASN A 151 5.22 -1.24 -14.63
N VAL A 152 4.05 -1.76 -15.00
CA VAL A 152 3.98 -3.00 -15.80
C VAL A 152 4.51 -2.69 -17.21
N LYS A 153 5.57 -3.39 -17.61
CA LYS A 153 6.16 -3.33 -18.96
C LYS A 153 6.27 -4.75 -19.51
N ASP A 154 5.81 -4.96 -20.74
CA ASP A 154 5.81 -6.28 -21.39
C ASP A 154 5.16 -7.39 -20.52
N GLY A 155 4.09 -7.04 -19.80
CA GLY A 155 3.39 -7.95 -18.89
C GLY A 155 4.17 -8.33 -17.63
N LYS A 156 5.20 -7.55 -17.26
CA LYS A 156 6.05 -7.79 -16.09
C LYS A 156 6.11 -6.55 -15.20
N LEU A 157 6.03 -6.77 -13.89
CA LEU A 157 6.33 -5.77 -12.88
C LEU A 157 7.54 -6.24 -12.09
N VAL A 158 8.64 -5.49 -12.15
CA VAL A 158 9.84 -5.79 -11.36
C VAL A 158 9.78 -4.99 -10.06
N ILE A 159 9.73 -5.70 -8.94
CA ILE A 159 9.73 -5.14 -7.59
C ILE A 159 11.17 -5.01 -7.12
N THR A 160 11.62 -3.76 -6.93
CA THR A 160 12.94 -3.45 -6.39
C THR A 160 12.90 -3.24 -4.89
N TYR A 161 14.07 -3.24 -4.25
CA TYR A 161 14.20 -2.96 -2.81
C TYR A 161 13.54 -1.63 -2.40
N ASP A 162 13.74 -0.56 -3.18
CA ASP A 162 13.14 0.75 -2.90
C ASP A 162 11.60 0.71 -2.95
N MET A 163 11.03 -0.11 -3.84
CA MET A 163 9.58 -0.30 -3.92
C MET A 163 9.03 -1.06 -2.71
N LEU A 164 9.81 -1.96 -2.11
CA LEU A 164 9.46 -2.65 -0.87
C LEU A 164 9.54 -1.72 0.34
N GLN A 165 10.48 -0.77 0.35
CA GLN A 165 10.66 0.19 1.45
C GLN A 165 9.72 1.40 1.39
N SER A 166 9.09 1.65 0.24
CA SER A 166 8.16 2.76 0.03
C SER A 166 6.81 2.51 0.73
N ASN A 167 6.82 2.48 2.07
CA ASN A 167 5.63 2.56 2.93
C ASN A 167 5.40 4.00 3.38
#